data_AF-A0AAU8L3X7-F1
#
_entry.id   AF-A0AAU8L3X7-F1
#
_cell.length_a   1.000
_cell.length_b   1.000
_cell.length_c   1.000
_cell.angle_alpha   90.00
_cell.angle_beta   90.00
_cell.angle_gamma   90.00
#
_symmetry.space_group_name_H-M   'P 1'
#
loop_
_entity.id
_entity.type
_entity.pdbx_description
1 polymer ?
#
loop_
_entity_poly.entity_id
_entity_poly.type
_entity_poly.pdbx_seq_one_letter_code
_entity_poly.pdbx_strand_id
1 'polypeptide(L)'
;MSGLAIGIVVLNVVLALLFSLGAAPILVWIERRVAGLIQDRLGPNRCHIAGIRLGGLVQSLADMLKLFFKEDFRANAIREKFLFSLAPVIVFVSAFLSFMVMPFADDVYVEGERFIMQGLPIDTGVLWFLALAGLSVYGIMIGGWASRNKYALLGAMRSGAQVISYEAAMGLSLISVLLCYPSVQLGDIVRAQGELLGGILPAWGIFLQPLAALIFIVTAFAEANRTPFDLAEGESEIVGGFHTEYGAMRFGLFFVGEYVAMSASSALIVTLFFGGFQLPYLNTQTLHVTMPLILGALGIAVPLGSFYGIRWIRKHNRWALPNDCRNRESAWLSNIIIGLNGILAAGIGYVWIVGLSSFSTQMLTALLQVVTFALKLLAMNFVFVWVRWTLPRFRYDQLQMLGWKVLMPLALANIIVTASVIVLRGA
;
A
#
# COMPACT_ATOMS: atom_id res chain seq x y z
N MET A 1 8.86 29.68 -8.26
CA MET A 1 9.41 28.39 -7.82
C MET A 1 10.74 28.19 -8.52
N SER A 2 11.82 27.94 -7.77
CA SER A 2 13.11 27.56 -8.36
C SER A 2 13.00 26.21 -9.09
N GLY A 3 13.91 25.92 -10.02
CA GLY A 3 13.89 24.64 -10.76
C GLY A 3 13.97 23.42 -9.83
N LEU A 4 14.65 23.55 -8.69
CA LEU A 4 14.73 22.52 -7.65
C LEU A 4 13.38 22.28 -6.95
N ALA A 5 12.65 23.35 -6.63
CA ALA A 5 11.32 23.25 -6.03
C ALA A 5 10.33 22.50 -6.95
N ILE A 6 10.34 22.82 -8.25
CA ILE A 6 9.52 22.10 -9.24
C ILE A 6 9.94 20.63 -9.32
N GLY A 7 11.25 20.37 -9.32
CA GLY A 7 11.81 19.01 -9.33
C GLY A 7 11.32 18.15 -8.16
N ILE A 8 11.25 18.71 -6.95
CA ILE A 8 10.77 18.01 -5.75
C ILE A 8 9.28 17.70 -5.83
N VAL A 9 8.47 18.66 -6.28
CA VAL A 9 7.02 18.44 -6.45
C VAL A 9 6.76 17.32 -7.48
N VAL A 10 7.46 17.37 -8.62
CA VAL A 10 7.36 16.32 -9.64
C VAL A 10 7.82 14.97 -9.09
N LEU A 11 8.93 14.95 -8.35
CA LEU A 11 9.42 13.74 -7.69
C LEU A 11 8.37 13.14 -6.74
N ASN A 12 7.71 13.96 -5.93
CA ASN A 12 6.69 13.50 -4.99
C ASN A 12 5.47 12.90 -5.69
N VAL A 13 5.01 13.54 -6.77
CA VAL A 13 3.92 13.00 -7.60
C VAL A 13 4.33 11.68 -8.24
N VAL A 14 5.55 11.59 -8.77
CA VAL A 14 6.08 10.35 -9.36
C VAL A 14 6.24 9.24 -8.32
N LEU A 15 6.73 9.55 -7.12
CA LEU A 15 6.83 8.58 -6.02
C LEU A 15 5.44 8.09 -5.58
N ALA A 16 4.46 8.99 -5.45
CA ALA A 16 3.08 8.63 -5.14
C ALA A 16 2.47 7.71 -6.22
N LEU A 17 2.72 8.02 -7.51
CA LEU A 17 2.32 7.18 -8.64
C LEU A 17 2.98 5.79 -8.59
N LEU A 18 4.27 5.73 -8.28
CA LEU A 18 5.02 4.47 -8.18
C LEU A 18 4.53 3.61 -7.01
N PHE A 19 4.26 4.19 -5.84
CA PHE A 19 3.76 3.42 -4.69
C PHE A 19 2.30 3.01 -4.79
N SER A 20 1.46 3.79 -5.46
CA SER A 20 0.07 3.43 -5.70
C SER A 20 -0.06 2.43 -6.85
N LEU A 21 0.32 2.83 -8.07
CA LEU A 21 0.13 2.04 -9.29
C LEU A 21 1.24 1.03 -9.52
N GLY A 22 2.50 1.39 -9.26
CA GLY A 22 3.64 0.49 -9.41
C GLY A 22 3.63 -0.68 -8.42
N ALA A 23 2.97 -0.51 -7.27
CA ALA A 23 2.76 -1.61 -6.32
C ALA A 23 1.78 -2.66 -6.85
N ALA A 24 0.75 -2.29 -7.62
CA ALA A 24 -0.31 -3.24 -8.03
C ALA A 24 0.22 -4.46 -8.81
N PRO A 25 1.10 -4.33 -9.84
CA PRO A 25 1.69 -5.50 -10.51
C PRO A 25 2.56 -6.37 -9.58
N ILE A 26 3.23 -5.75 -8.61
CA ILE A 26 4.04 -6.47 -7.60
C ILE A 26 3.11 -7.26 -6.68
N LEU A 27 2.00 -6.66 -6.25
CA LEU A 27 1.01 -7.28 -5.36
C LEU A 27 0.33 -8.47 -6.02
N VAL A 28 -0.10 -8.35 -7.29
CA VAL A 28 -0.65 -9.48 -8.07
C VAL A 28 0.37 -10.62 -8.15
N TRP A 29 1.66 -10.30 -8.33
CA TRP A 29 2.71 -11.30 -8.37
C TRP A 29 2.94 -11.96 -6.99
N ILE A 30 3.04 -11.16 -5.92
CA ILE A 30 3.17 -11.66 -4.53
C ILE A 30 2.00 -12.59 -4.23
N GLU A 31 0.77 -12.17 -4.52
CA GLU A 31 -0.43 -12.94 -4.25
C GLU A 31 -0.38 -14.33 -4.90
N ARG A 32 -0.03 -14.41 -6.19
CA ARG A 32 0.08 -15.68 -6.91
C ARG A 32 1.23 -16.57 -6.40
N ARG A 33 2.32 -15.96 -5.94
CA ARG A 33 3.47 -16.69 -5.39
C ARG A 33 3.20 -17.22 -3.99
N VAL A 34 2.70 -16.37 -3.09
CA VAL A 34 2.36 -16.72 -1.71
C VAL A 34 1.24 -17.76 -1.69
N ALA A 35 0.20 -17.59 -2.51
CA ALA A 35 -0.85 -18.59 -2.69
C ALA A 35 -0.27 -19.95 -3.13
N GLY A 36 0.65 -19.93 -4.09
CA GLY A 36 1.34 -21.14 -4.54
C GLY A 36 2.09 -21.81 -3.40
N LEU A 37 2.88 -21.06 -2.64
CA LEU A 37 3.66 -21.58 -1.51
C LEU A 37 2.76 -22.21 -0.42
N ILE A 38 1.66 -21.55 -0.06
CA ILE A 38 0.71 -22.08 0.94
C ILE A 38 0.06 -23.39 0.44
N GLN A 39 -0.18 -23.51 -0.85
CA GLN A 39 -0.82 -24.67 -1.50
C GLN A 39 0.18 -25.73 -1.97
N ASP A 40 1.46 -25.63 -1.59
CA ASP A 40 2.55 -26.49 -2.06
C ASP A 40 2.60 -26.64 -3.60
N ARG A 41 2.40 -25.52 -4.32
CA ARG A 41 2.53 -25.45 -5.78
C ARG A 41 3.38 -24.26 -6.21
N LEU A 42 3.98 -24.40 -7.39
CA LEU A 42 4.79 -23.33 -7.95
C LEU A 42 3.91 -22.21 -8.53
N GLY A 43 4.14 -20.97 -8.12
CA GLY A 43 3.55 -19.79 -8.75
C GLY A 43 4.10 -19.50 -10.18
N PRO A 44 3.78 -18.34 -10.77
CA PRO A 44 4.07 -18.03 -12.18
C PRO A 44 5.56 -18.16 -12.52
N ASN A 45 5.90 -19.07 -13.45
CA ASN A 45 7.29 -19.47 -13.73
C ASN A 45 7.65 -19.57 -15.23
N ARG A 46 6.71 -19.28 -16.14
CA ARG A 46 6.84 -19.57 -17.58
C ARG A 46 6.87 -18.34 -18.49
N CYS A 47 6.10 -17.30 -18.17
CA CYS A 47 6.06 -16.07 -18.95
C CYS A 47 7.42 -15.38 -18.94
N HIS A 48 7.93 -15.06 -20.12
CA HIS A 48 9.21 -14.38 -20.30
C HIS A 48 9.12 -13.40 -21.47
N ILE A 49 9.84 -12.30 -21.37
CA ILE A 49 10.07 -11.37 -22.48
C ILE A 49 11.54 -11.53 -22.87
N ALA A 50 11.81 -11.89 -24.13
CA ALA A 50 13.16 -12.09 -24.65
C ALA A 50 14.06 -13.04 -23.81
N GLY A 51 13.44 -14.03 -23.15
CA GLY A 51 14.14 -15.02 -22.32
C GLY A 51 14.31 -14.64 -20.84
N ILE A 52 13.83 -13.47 -20.40
CA ILE A 52 13.89 -12.98 -19.01
C ILE A 52 12.51 -13.17 -18.33
N ARG A 53 12.46 -13.80 -17.15
CA ARG A 53 11.21 -14.05 -16.38
C ARG A 53 11.05 -13.13 -15.18
N LEU A 54 12.15 -12.61 -14.63
CA LEU A 54 12.20 -11.84 -13.38
C LEU A 54 11.43 -12.54 -12.26
N GLY A 55 11.63 -13.85 -12.08
CA GLY A 55 10.91 -14.62 -11.07
C GLY A 55 9.38 -14.64 -11.27
N GLY A 56 8.88 -14.41 -12.48
CA GLY A 56 7.45 -14.41 -12.81
C GLY A 56 6.77 -13.04 -12.76
N LEU A 57 7.49 -11.97 -12.42
CA LEU A 57 6.95 -10.59 -12.42
C LEU A 57 6.46 -10.16 -13.80
N VAL A 58 7.05 -10.71 -14.87
CA VAL A 58 6.63 -10.46 -16.25
C VAL A 58 5.16 -10.85 -16.48
N GLN A 59 4.63 -11.81 -15.73
CA GLN A 59 3.23 -12.24 -15.86
C GLN A 59 2.23 -11.12 -15.54
N SER A 60 2.47 -10.31 -14.50
CA SER A 60 1.52 -9.25 -14.14
C SER A 60 1.50 -8.14 -15.20
N LEU A 61 2.65 -7.85 -15.82
CA LEU A 61 2.73 -6.96 -16.98
C LEU A 61 2.01 -7.54 -18.20
N ALA A 62 2.17 -8.84 -18.47
CA ALA A 62 1.48 -9.51 -19.57
C ALA A 62 -0.05 -9.50 -19.39
N ASP A 63 -0.53 -9.68 -18.15
CA ASP A 63 -1.96 -9.63 -17.84
C ASP A 63 -2.54 -8.23 -18.06
N MET A 64 -1.80 -7.17 -17.66
CA MET A 64 -2.19 -5.79 -17.92
C MET A 64 -2.26 -5.49 -19.42
N LEU A 65 -1.21 -5.85 -20.17
CA LEU A 65 -1.17 -5.67 -21.63
C LEU A 65 -2.30 -6.45 -22.32
N LYS A 66 -2.61 -7.67 -21.85
CA LYS A 66 -3.73 -8.45 -22.37
C LYS A 66 -5.04 -7.71 -22.21
N LEU A 67 -5.32 -7.13 -21.04
CA LEU A 67 -6.56 -6.39 -20.80
C LEU A 67 -6.68 -5.14 -21.66
N PHE A 68 -5.56 -4.49 -21.98
CA PHE A 68 -5.51 -3.32 -22.86
C PHE A 68 -5.85 -3.66 -24.32
N PHE A 69 -5.32 -4.77 -24.84
CA PHE A 69 -5.58 -5.21 -26.22
C PHE A 69 -6.86 -6.06 -26.37
N LYS A 70 -7.51 -6.44 -25.27
CA LYS A 70 -8.75 -7.22 -25.31
C LYS A 70 -9.90 -6.36 -25.84
N GLU A 71 -10.77 -6.97 -26.65
CA GLU A 71 -11.99 -6.33 -27.12
C GLU A 71 -12.89 -5.92 -25.95
N ASP A 72 -13.29 -4.64 -25.95
CA ASP A 72 -14.20 -4.07 -24.96
C ASP A 72 -15.67 -4.25 -25.42
N PHE A 73 -16.23 -5.42 -25.11
CA PHE A 73 -17.62 -5.75 -25.42
C PHE A 73 -18.59 -5.07 -24.44
N ARG A 74 -19.72 -4.58 -24.97
CA ARG A 74 -20.82 -4.00 -24.18
C ARG A 74 -22.13 -4.68 -24.56
N ALA A 75 -22.87 -5.17 -23.58
CA ALA A 75 -24.19 -5.74 -23.82
C ALA A 75 -25.18 -4.67 -24.30
N ASN A 76 -26.00 -5.00 -25.31
CA ASN A 76 -27.01 -4.08 -25.87
C ASN A 76 -28.08 -3.66 -24.84
N ALA A 77 -28.28 -4.46 -23.79
CA ALA A 77 -29.20 -4.12 -22.71
C ALA A 77 -28.76 -2.87 -21.92
N ILE A 78 -27.46 -2.54 -21.92
CA ILE A 78 -26.90 -1.39 -21.19
C ILE A 78 -27.26 -0.10 -21.95
N ARG A 79 -28.27 0.61 -21.44
CA ARG A 79 -28.67 1.91 -22.01
C ARG A 79 -27.75 3.06 -21.57
N GLU A 80 -27.36 3.07 -20.30
CA GLU A 80 -26.56 4.16 -19.69
C GLU A 80 -25.05 3.96 -19.93
N LYS A 81 -24.62 4.14 -21.18
CA LYS A 81 -23.23 3.90 -21.61
C LYS A 81 -22.21 4.80 -20.90
N PHE A 82 -22.62 6.03 -20.56
CA PHE A 82 -21.79 7.00 -19.85
C PHE A 82 -21.50 6.51 -18.43
N LEU A 83 -22.55 6.23 -17.66
CA LEU A 83 -22.45 5.75 -16.27
C LEU A 83 -21.72 4.41 -16.19
N PHE A 84 -21.99 3.49 -17.11
CA PHE A 84 -21.26 2.22 -17.19
C PHE A 84 -19.75 2.43 -17.35
N SER A 85 -19.32 3.39 -18.17
CA SER A 85 -17.90 3.68 -18.39
C SER A 85 -17.26 4.49 -17.25
N LEU A 86 -18.06 5.31 -16.56
CA LEU A 86 -17.59 6.18 -15.48
C LEU A 86 -17.39 5.42 -14.17
N ALA A 87 -18.18 4.37 -13.90
CA ALA A 87 -18.14 3.64 -12.64
C ALA A 87 -16.74 3.09 -12.25
N PRO A 88 -16.01 2.39 -13.14
CA PRO A 88 -14.65 1.93 -12.83
C PRO A 88 -13.66 3.09 -12.64
N VAL A 89 -13.87 4.21 -13.33
CA VAL A 89 -13.02 5.40 -13.22
C VAL A 89 -13.21 6.03 -11.85
N ILE A 90 -14.43 6.13 -11.33
CA ILE A 90 -14.71 6.65 -9.98
C ILE A 90 -13.99 5.81 -8.92
N VAL A 91 -14.11 4.48 -8.98
CA VAL A 91 -13.45 3.58 -8.02
C VAL A 91 -11.92 3.69 -8.11
N PHE A 92 -11.37 3.72 -9.31
CA PHE A 92 -9.93 3.85 -9.51
C PHE A 92 -9.39 5.21 -9.04
N VAL A 93 -10.04 6.31 -9.43
CA VAL A 93 -9.61 7.68 -9.09
C VAL A 93 -9.73 7.94 -7.59
N SER A 94 -10.81 7.48 -6.95
CA SER A 94 -10.95 7.60 -5.48
C SER A 94 -9.82 6.86 -4.76
N ALA A 95 -9.55 5.59 -5.11
CA ALA A 95 -8.46 4.83 -4.53
C ALA A 95 -7.09 5.49 -4.75
N PHE A 96 -6.85 6.01 -5.96
CA PHE A 96 -5.60 6.68 -6.31
C PHE A 96 -5.41 7.99 -5.53
N LEU A 97 -6.43 8.85 -5.48
CA LEU A 97 -6.38 10.11 -4.74
C LEU A 97 -6.28 9.90 -3.22
N SER A 98 -6.83 8.80 -2.69
CA SER A 98 -6.66 8.42 -1.29
C SER A 98 -5.20 8.15 -0.94
N PHE A 99 -4.42 7.60 -1.88
CA PHE A 99 -2.99 7.35 -1.68
C PHE A 99 -2.15 8.63 -1.74
N MET A 100 -2.54 9.63 -2.53
CA MET A 100 -1.71 10.80 -2.80
C MET A 100 -1.37 11.65 -1.56
N VAL A 101 -2.16 11.57 -0.50
CA VAL A 101 -1.99 12.35 0.75
C VAL A 101 -1.02 11.67 1.72
N MET A 102 -0.64 10.42 1.47
CA MET A 102 0.22 9.65 2.37
C MET A 102 1.64 10.24 2.40
N PRO A 103 2.21 10.56 3.57
CA PRO A 103 3.58 11.05 3.68
C PRO A 103 4.59 9.91 3.52
N PHE A 104 5.54 10.08 2.60
CA PHE A 104 6.59 9.09 2.34
C PHE A 104 7.89 9.37 3.08
N ALA A 105 8.11 10.62 3.49
CA ALA A 105 9.27 11.09 4.26
C ALA A 105 8.91 12.33 5.08
N ASP A 106 9.85 12.78 5.90
CA ASP A 106 9.75 14.06 6.60
C ASP A 106 9.94 15.25 5.65
N ASP A 107 9.63 16.46 6.13
CA ASP A 107 9.72 17.64 5.28
C ASP A 107 11.16 17.98 4.93
N VAL A 108 11.35 18.41 3.69
CA VAL A 108 12.65 18.87 3.19
C VAL A 108 12.63 20.38 3.07
N TYR A 109 13.72 21.00 3.49
CA TYR A 109 13.93 22.44 3.37
C TYR A 109 14.88 22.73 2.21
N VAL A 110 14.37 23.39 1.17
CA VAL A 110 15.18 23.82 0.02
C VAL A 110 15.10 25.34 -0.08
N GLU A 111 16.26 26.00 -0.05
CA GLU A 111 16.36 27.46 -0.17
C GLU A 111 15.54 28.23 0.89
N GLY A 112 15.27 27.60 2.04
CA GLY A 112 14.45 28.18 3.12
C GLY A 112 12.94 27.91 2.98
N GLU A 113 12.48 27.31 1.89
CA GLU A 113 11.10 26.85 1.70
C GLU A 113 10.92 25.40 2.19
N ARG A 114 9.79 25.13 2.86
CA ARG A 114 9.40 23.81 3.39
C ARG A 114 8.60 23.04 2.35
N PHE A 115 9.09 21.86 1.95
CA PHE A 115 8.41 20.95 1.03
C PHE A 115 7.93 19.71 1.78
N ILE A 116 6.61 19.51 1.76
CA ILE A 116 5.95 18.33 2.33
C ILE A 116 6.11 17.15 1.37
N MET A 117 6.63 16.03 1.87
CA MET A 117 6.90 14.82 1.09
C MET A 117 5.64 13.95 0.90
N GLN A 118 4.66 14.54 0.22
CA GLN A 118 3.37 13.95 -0.14
C GLN A 118 3.09 14.21 -1.63
N GLY A 119 2.33 13.33 -2.27
CA GLY A 119 1.92 13.51 -3.67
C GLY A 119 0.95 14.68 -3.85
N LEU A 120 0.05 14.88 -2.88
CA LEU A 120 -0.90 15.98 -2.83
C LEU A 120 -0.85 16.61 -1.42
N PRO A 121 -0.15 17.74 -1.23
CA PRO A 121 -0.08 18.40 0.07
C PRO A 121 -1.40 19.12 0.36
N ILE A 122 -2.21 18.56 1.27
CA ILE A 122 -3.49 19.13 1.69
C ILE A 122 -3.58 19.21 3.21
N ASP A 123 -4.34 20.19 3.69
CA ASP A 123 -4.49 20.44 5.14
C ASP A 123 -5.46 19.46 5.82
N THR A 124 -6.34 18.82 5.04
CA THR A 124 -7.39 17.93 5.57
C THR A 124 -6.89 16.53 5.93
N GLY A 125 -5.65 16.17 5.58
CA GLY A 125 -4.97 14.95 6.03
C GLY A 125 -5.83 13.69 5.99
N VAL A 126 -6.11 13.10 7.16
CA VAL A 126 -6.88 11.84 7.24
C VAL A 126 -8.34 11.99 6.77
N LEU A 127 -8.96 13.16 6.91
CA LEU A 127 -10.36 13.37 6.50
C LEU A 127 -10.53 13.21 4.98
N TRP A 128 -9.49 13.52 4.21
CA TRP A 128 -9.50 13.30 2.77
C TRP A 128 -9.63 11.82 2.39
N PHE A 129 -8.93 10.95 3.13
CA PHE A 129 -9.03 9.50 2.92
C PHE A 129 -10.46 9.02 3.17
N LEU A 130 -11.08 9.44 4.28
CA LEU A 130 -12.46 9.06 4.60
C LEU A 130 -13.44 9.56 3.53
N ALA A 131 -13.30 10.81 3.08
CA ALA A 131 -14.16 11.37 2.04
C ALA A 131 -14.09 10.59 0.72
N LEU A 132 -12.89 10.14 0.33
CA LEU A 132 -12.70 9.36 -0.90
C LEU A 132 -13.06 7.89 -0.76
N ALA A 133 -12.89 7.30 0.43
CA ALA A 133 -13.38 5.96 0.73
C ALA A 133 -14.91 5.90 0.50
N GLY A 134 -15.67 6.84 1.08
CA GLY A 134 -17.11 6.96 0.83
C GLY A 134 -17.47 7.25 -0.63
N LEU A 135 -16.65 8.02 -1.35
CA LEU A 135 -16.88 8.29 -2.79
C LEU A 135 -16.75 7.02 -3.65
N SER A 136 -15.91 6.07 -3.26
CA SER A 136 -15.72 4.81 -3.99
C SER A 136 -17.00 3.95 -4.04
N VAL A 137 -17.85 4.03 -3.02
CA VAL A 137 -19.14 3.31 -2.93
C VAL A 137 -20.07 3.68 -4.07
N TYR A 138 -20.13 4.97 -4.43
CA TYR A 138 -20.94 5.41 -5.55
C TYR A 138 -20.48 4.78 -6.87
N GLY A 139 -19.17 4.58 -7.04
CA GLY A 139 -18.63 3.86 -8.18
C GLY A 139 -19.14 2.41 -8.25
N ILE A 140 -19.14 1.70 -7.12
CA ILE A 140 -19.66 0.33 -7.03
C ILE A 140 -21.16 0.28 -7.35
N MET A 141 -21.95 1.18 -6.76
CA MET A 141 -23.41 1.23 -6.97
C MET A 141 -23.78 1.56 -8.41
N ILE A 142 -23.13 2.57 -9.00
CA ILE A 142 -23.34 2.94 -10.41
C ILE A 142 -22.94 1.79 -11.33
N GLY A 143 -21.87 1.07 -11.02
CA GLY A 143 -21.41 -0.07 -11.81
C GLY A 143 -22.45 -1.20 -11.87
N GLY A 144 -23.00 -1.58 -10.71
CA GLY A 144 -24.06 -2.59 -10.64
C GLY A 144 -25.37 -2.14 -11.29
N TRP A 145 -25.77 -0.89 -11.11
CA TRP A 145 -27.00 -0.34 -11.68
C TRP A 145 -26.92 -0.19 -13.21
N ALA A 146 -25.82 0.35 -13.72
CA ALA A 146 -25.61 0.55 -15.16
C ALA A 146 -25.51 -0.78 -15.93
N SER A 147 -25.04 -1.84 -15.28
CA SER A 147 -24.91 -3.18 -15.86
C SER A 147 -26.23 -3.84 -16.27
N ARG A 148 -27.39 -3.33 -15.80
CA ARG A 148 -28.73 -3.84 -16.15
C ARG A 148 -28.93 -5.35 -15.95
N ASN A 149 -28.22 -5.92 -14.98
CA ASN A 149 -28.34 -7.32 -14.58
C ASN A 149 -28.78 -7.38 -13.11
N LYS A 150 -29.78 -8.22 -12.79
CA LYS A 150 -30.31 -8.38 -11.43
C LYS A 150 -29.23 -8.82 -10.44
N TYR A 151 -28.34 -9.74 -10.85
CA TYR A 151 -27.26 -10.23 -9.99
C TYR A 151 -26.20 -9.16 -9.74
N ALA A 152 -25.85 -8.37 -10.77
CA ALA A 152 -24.90 -7.28 -10.62
C ALA A 152 -25.42 -6.18 -9.69
N LEU A 153 -26.72 -5.85 -9.78
CA LEU A 153 -27.36 -4.89 -8.87
C LEU A 153 -27.39 -5.41 -7.43
N LEU A 154 -27.76 -6.68 -7.20
CA LEU A 154 -27.74 -7.29 -5.88
C LEU A 154 -26.33 -7.33 -5.28
N GLY A 155 -25.31 -7.65 -6.09
CA GLY A 155 -23.92 -7.64 -5.68
C GLY A 155 -23.42 -6.24 -5.30
N ALA A 156 -23.76 -5.22 -6.08
CA ALA A 156 -23.43 -3.83 -5.79
C ALA A 156 -24.12 -3.33 -4.50
N MET A 157 -25.39 -3.66 -4.27
CA MET A 157 -26.09 -3.28 -3.04
C MET A 157 -25.47 -3.93 -1.81
N ARG A 158 -25.06 -5.21 -1.90
CA ARG A 158 -24.39 -5.92 -0.81
C ARG A 158 -23.01 -5.33 -0.49
N SER A 159 -22.20 -5.07 -1.52
CA SER A 159 -20.88 -4.46 -1.37
C SER A 159 -20.99 -3.03 -0.82
N GLY A 160 -21.92 -2.23 -1.33
CA GLY A 160 -22.16 -0.88 -0.81
C GLY A 160 -22.60 -0.88 0.66
N ALA A 161 -23.52 -1.78 1.05
CA ALA A 161 -23.95 -1.91 2.44
C ALA A 161 -22.80 -2.39 3.36
N GLN A 162 -21.91 -3.25 2.87
CA GLN A 162 -20.70 -3.63 3.58
C GLN A 162 -19.78 -2.42 3.79
N VAL A 163 -19.38 -1.74 2.73
CA VAL A 163 -18.43 -0.61 2.82
C VAL A 163 -18.95 0.45 3.80
N ILE A 164 -20.20 0.89 3.67
CA ILE A 164 -20.79 1.90 4.57
C ILE A 164 -20.73 1.47 6.05
N SER A 165 -20.99 0.19 6.32
CA SER A 165 -21.01 -0.33 7.69
C SER A 165 -19.63 -0.35 8.34
N TYR A 166 -18.59 -0.63 7.54
CA TYR A 166 -17.21 -0.68 8.03
C TYR A 166 -16.51 0.68 8.00
N GLU A 167 -16.92 1.59 7.12
CA GLU A 167 -16.49 2.99 7.09
C GLU A 167 -16.86 3.70 8.40
N ALA A 168 -18.08 3.50 8.90
CA ALA A 168 -18.52 4.07 10.18
C ALA A 168 -17.64 3.58 11.35
N ALA A 169 -17.36 2.27 11.43
CA ALA A 169 -16.48 1.71 12.46
C ALA A 169 -15.02 2.20 12.32
N MET A 170 -14.53 2.31 11.07
CA MET A 170 -13.20 2.84 10.76
C MET A 170 -13.07 4.30 11.25
N GLY A 171 -14.04 5.15 10.90
CA GLY A 171 -14.07 6.55 11.33
C GLY A 171 -14.11 6.71 12.85
N LEU A 172 -14.90 5.91 13.56
CA LEU A 172 -14.92 5.92 15.03
C LEU A 172 -13.58 5.48 15.63
N SER A 173 -12.94 4.44 15.08
CA SER A 173 -11.62 4.02 15.56
C SER A 173 -10.56 5.11 15.36
N LEU A 174 -10.64 5.87 14.28
CA LEU A 174 -9.74 6.99 14.00
C LEU A 174 -9.84 8.10 15.05
N ILE A 175 -11.04 8.40 15.57
CA ILE A 175 -11.23 9.44 16.61
C ILE A 175 -10.33 9.15 17.82
N SER A 176 -10.24 7.90 18.26
CA SER A 176 -9.36 7.54 19.39
C SER A 176 -7.87 7.78 19.10
N VAL A 177 -7.43 7.64 17.84
CA VAL A 177 -6.07 7.96 17.43
C VAL A 177 -5.85 9.48 17.41
N LEU A 178 -6.81 10.26 16.91
CA LEU A 178 -6.76 11.72 16.88
C LEU A 178 -6.81 12.35 18.29
N LEU A 179 -7.40 11.67 19.27
CA LEU A 179 -7.31 12.08 20.68
C LEU A 179 -5.89 11.90 21.24
N CYS A 180 -5.18 10.83 20.84
CA CYS A 180 -3.80 10.60 21.26
C CYS A 180 -2.80 11.51 20.54
N TYR A 181 -3.03 11.79 19.26
CA TYR A 181 -2.22 12.69 18.45
C TYR A 181 -3.12 13.82 17.94
N PRO A 182 -3.13 15.00 18.59
CA PRO A 182 -4.08 16.08 18.32
C PRO A 182 -3.73 16.84 17.02
N SER A 183 -3.69 16.12 15.90
CA SER A 183 -3.52 16.66 14.55
C SER A 183 -4.24 15.78 13.55
N VAL A 184 -4.84 16.40 12.52
CA VAL A 184 -5.44 15.71 11.38
C VAL A 184 -4.40 15.46 10.28
N GLN A 185 -3.26 16.17 10.32
CA GLN A 185 -2.20 16.05 9.33
C GLN A 185 -1.39 14.78 9.57
N LEU A 186 -1.36 13.89 8.56
CA LEU A 186 -0.64 12.61 8.63
C LEU A 186 0.85 12.77 8.94
N GLY A 187 1.48 13.82 8.42
CA GLY A 187 2.91 14.10 8.68
C GLY A 187 3.18 14.39 10.16
N ASP A 188 2.31 15.14 10.82
CA ASP A 188 2.46 15.49 12.23
C ASP A 188 2.16 14.31 13.15
N ILE A 189 1.16 13.48 12.80
CA ILE A 189 0.89 12.22 13.50
C ILE A 189 2.15 11.34 13.46
N VAL A 190 2.77 11.17 12.29
CA VAL A 190 4.00 10.37 12.17
C VAL A 190 5.13 10.99 12.99
N ARG A 191 5.33 12.32 12.97
CA ARG A 191 6.36 12.97 13.79
C ARG A 191 6.17 12.70 15.28
N ALA A 192 4.95 12.82 15.78
CA ALA A 192 4.61 12.54 17.18
C ALA A 192 4.87 11.07 17.57
N GLN A 193 4.80 10.14 16.62
CA GLN A 193 5.13 8.73 16.85
C GLN A 193 6.63 8.43 17.02
N GLY A 194 7.48 9.42 16.77
CA GLY A 194 8.93 9.29 16.91
C GLY A 194 9.42 9.40 18.35
N GLU A 195 8.59 9.94 19.24
CA GLU A 195 8.89 10.01 20.65
C GLU A 195 8.96 8.62 21.29
N LEU A 196 9.74 8.50 22.38
CA LEU A 196 9.87 7.25 23.12
C LEU A 196 8.94 7.26 24.33
N LEU A 197 7.98 6.32 24.36
CA LEU A 197 7.17 6.03 25.53
C LEU A 197 8.05 5.41 26.62
N GLY A 198 8.20 6.14 27.73
CA GLY A 198 8.97 5.69 28.89
C GLY A 198 10.45 5.41 28.59
N GLY A 199 11.00 5.99 27.50
CA GLY A 199 12.39 5.82 27.08
C GLY A 199 12.73 4.45 26.44
N ILE A 200 11.77 3.52 26.33
CA ILE A 200 12.02 2.14 25.89
C ILE A 200 11.19 1.75 24.66
N LEU A 201 9.95 2.22 24.52
CA LEU A 201 9.08 1.82 23.41
C LEU A 201 8.85 2.99 22.46
N PRO A 202 8.92 2.80 21.13
CA PRO A 202 8.46 3.82 20.19
C PRO A 202 6.99 4.16 20.47
N ALA A 203 6.62 5.44 20.41
CA ALA A 203 5.25 5.92 20.57
C ALA A 203 4.37 5.61 19.36
N TRP A 204 4.50 4.40 18.80
CA TRP A 204 3.70 3.93 17.68
C TRP A 204 2.24 3.75 18.09
N GLY A 205 1.34 4.11 17.19
CA GLY A 205 -0.10 4.03 17.45
C GLY A 205 -0.58 2.63 17.83
N ILE A 206 0.10 1.56 17.38
CA ILE A 206 -0.26 0.19 17.77
C ILE A 206 -0.09 -0.09 19.27
N PHE A 207 0.90 0.54 19.92
CA PHE A 207 1.14 0.37 21.35
C PHE A 207 0.25 1.29 22.20
N LEU A 208 -0.03 2.49 21.70
CA LEU A 208 -0.90 3.45 22.39
C LEU A 208 -2.38 3.07 22.27
N GLN A 209 -2.79 2.60 21.09
CA GLN A 209 -4.17 2.33 20.72
C GLN A 209 -4.31 0.96 20.05
N PRO A 210 -4.02 -0.15 20.76
CA PRO A 210 -4.07 -1.50 20.18
C PRO A 210 -5.48 -1.89 19.74
N LEU A 211 -6.52 -1.49 20.49
CA LEU A 211 -7.91 -1.77 20.13
C LEU A 211 -8.33 -0.99 18.88
N ALA A 212 -7.96 0.29 18.78
CA ALA A 212 -8.20 1.08 17.57
C ALA A 212 -7.46 0.48 16.37
N ALA A 213 -6.21 0.07 16.54
CA ALA A 213 -5.41 -0.55 15.48
C ALA A 213 -6.07 -1.82 14.96
N LEU A 214 -6.55 -2.70 15.85
CA LEU A 214 -7.24 -3.93 15.47
C LEU A 214 -8.54 -3.63 14.71
N ILE A 215 -9.38 -2.73 15.23
CA ILE A 215 -10.63 -2.36 14.58
C ILE A 215 -10.35 -1.76 13.20
N PHE A 216 -9.40 -0.82 13.12
CA PHE A 216 -9.03 -0.15 11.88
C PHE A 216 -8.52 -1.15 10.83
N ILE A 217 -7.60 -2.04 11.20
CA ILE A 217 -7.09 -3.09 10.30
C ILE A 217 -8.24 -3.97 9.80
N VAL A 218 -9.11 -4.46 10.68
CA VAL A 218 -10.26 -5.29 10.29
C VAL A 218 -11.20 -4.53 9.35
N THR A 219 -11.47 -3.25 9.61
CA THR A 219 -12.31 -2.42 8.73
C THR A 219 -11.65 -2.14 7.39
N ALA A 220 -10.33 -1.95 7.35
CA ALA A 220 -9.58 -1.78 6.12
C ALA A 220 -9.59 -3.05 5.24
N PHE A 221 -9.59 -4.23 5.86
CA PHE A 221 -9.81 -5.51 5.16
C PHE A 221 -11.19 -5.59 4.51
N ALA A 222 -12.23 -5.16 5.23
CA ALA A 222 -13.59 -5.13 4.70
C ALA A 222 -13.74 -4.08 3.59
N GLU A 223 -13.08 -2.94 3.71
CA GLU A 223 -13.10 -1.85 2.72
C GLU A 223 -12.43 -2.25 1.40
N ALA A 224 -11.32 -2.99 1.48
CA ALA A 224 -10.61 -3.48 0.31
C ALA A 224 -11.42 -4.51 -0.51
N ASN A 225 -12.60 -4.94 -0.03
CA ASN A 225 -13.50 -5.91 -0.67
C ASN A 225 -12.81 -7.24 -1.07
N ARG A 226 -11.76 -7.63 -0.33
CA ARG A 226 -11.00 -8.88 -0.57
C ARG A 226 -11.38 -9.95 0.45
N THR A 227 -11.22 -11.21 0.04
CA THR A 227 -11.36 -12.39 0.93
C THR A 227 -10.56 -12.17 2.21
N PRO A 228 -11.13 -12.39 3.40
CA PRO A 228 -12.39 -13.10 3.67
C PRO A 228 -13.67 -12.24 3.62
N PHE A 229 -13.56 -10.95 3.30
CA PHE A 229 -14.64 -9.95 3.25
C PHE A 229 -15.09 -9.62 1.80
N ASP A 230 -14.99 -10.57 0.87
CA ASP A 230 -15.32 -10.41 -0.56
C ASP A 230 -16.79 -10.72 -0.87
N LEU A 231 -17.74 -10.09 -0.17
CA LEU A 231 -19.17 -10.42 -0.33
C LEU A 231 -19.75 -10.07 -1.70
N ALA A 232 -19.05 -9.25 -2.49
CA ALA A 232 -19.39 -8.88 -3.85
C ALA A 232 -19.03 -9.97 -4.88
N GLU A 233 -17.97 -10.74 -4.64
CA GLU A 233 -17.43 -11.75 -5.57
C GLU A 233 -17.85 -13.17 -5.18
N GLY A 234 -19.10 -13.33 -4.70
CA GLY A 234 -19.65 -14.62 -4.31
C GLY A 234 -19.93 -15.50 -5.52
N GLU A 235 -18.95 -16.27 -6.03
CA GLU A 235 -19.16 -17.19 -7.17
C GLU A 235 -20.41 -18.07 -7.01
N SER A 236 -20.68 -18.54 -5.79
CA SER A 236 -21.85 -19.39 -5.49
C SER A 236 -23.17 -18.61 -5.30
N GLU A 237 -23.13 -17.30 -5.04
CA GLU A 237 -24.33 -16.51 -4.68
C GLU A 237 -24.71 -15.46 -5.74
N ILE A 238 -23.73 -14.80 -6.35
CA ILE A 238 -23.90 -13.64 -7.25
C ILE A 238 -22.88 -13.60 -8.40
N VAL A 239 -22.25 -14.74 -8.73
CA VAL A 239 -21.27 -14.87 -9.83
C VAL A 239 -20.04 -13.98 -9.61
N GLY A 240 -20.03 -12.77 -10.17
CA GLY A 240 -18.96 -11.77 -10.03
C GLY A 240 -19.51 -10.38 -9.70
N GLY A 241 -20.61 -10.31 -8.94
CA GLY A 241 -21.17 -9.05 -8.43
C GLY A 241 -21.24 -7.91 -9.44
N PHE A 242 -20.76 -6.73 -9.03
CA PHE A 242 -20.87 -5.48 -9.81
C PHE A 242 -19.95 -5.42 -11.05
N HIS A 243 -18.94 -6.28 -11.15
CA HIS A 243 -17.99 -6.31 -12.26
C HIS A 243 -18.29 -7.42 -13.29
N THR A 244 -19.36 -8.21 -13.08
CA THR A 244 -19.77 -9.33 -13.96
C THR A 244 -19.88 -8.95 -15.45
N GLU A 245 -20.49 -7.79 -15.75
CA GLU A 245 -20.74 -7.35 -17.14
C GLU A 245 -19.55 -6.56 -17.74
N TYR A 246 -18.48 -6.35 -16.98
CA TYR A 246 -17.35 -5.54 -17.40
C TYR A 246 -16.28 -6.37 -18.11
N GLY A 247 -15.85 -5.89 -19.28
CA GLY A 247 -14.78 -6.47 -20.08
C GLY A 247 -13.50 -5.62 -20.12
N ALA A 248 -12.45 -6.22 -20.69
CA ALA A 248 -11.20 -5.57 -21.10
C ALA A 248 -10.66 -4.54 -20.08
N MET A 249 -10.38 -3.31 -20.52
CA MET A 249 -9.78 -2.26 -19.71
C MET A 249 -10.69 -1.79 -18.58
N ARG A 250 -12.02 -1.86 -18.73
CA ARG A 250 -12.94 -1.39 -17.67
C ARG A 250 -13.01 -2.36 -16.50
N PHE A 251 -12.96 -3.66 -16.79
CA PHE A 251 -12.68 -4.68 -15.77
C PHE A 251 -11.30 -4.47 -15.15
N GLY A 252 -10.29 -4.17 -15.98
CA GLY A 252 -8.94 -3.87 -15.52
C GLY A 252 -8.88 -2.71 -14.53
N LEU A 253 -9.66 -1.64 -14.75
CA LEU A 253 -9.73 -0.49 -13.84
C LEU A 253 -10.32 -0.84 -12.47
N PHE A 254 -11.37 -1.67 -12.41
CA PHE A 254 -11.86 -2.17 -11.12
C PHE A 254 -10.79 -3.01 -10.42
N PHE A 255 -10.19 -3.97 -11.13
CA PHE A 255 -9.20 -4.86 -10.56
C PHE A 255 -7.97 -4.11 -10.04
N VAL A 256 -7.42 -3.20 -10.84
CA VAL A 256 -6.28 -2.34 -10.41
C VAL A 256 -6.71 -1.40 -9.29
N GLY A 257 -7.91 -0.81 -9.36
CA GLY A 257 -8.47 0.06 -8.35
C GLY A 257 -8.52 -0.60 -6.96
N GLU A 258 -8.92 -1.86 -6.88
CA GLU A 258 -8.91 -2.62 -5.62
C GLU A 258 -7.49 -2.82 -5.05
N TYR A 259 -6.48 -3.11 -5.89
CA TYR A 259 -5.10 -3.21 -5.41
C TYR A 259 -4.55 -1.85 -4.96
N VAL A 260 -4.94 -0.77 -5.65
CA VAL A 260 -4.57 0.59 -5.24
C VAL A 260 -5.25 0.94 -3.92
N ALA A 261 -6.52 0.60 -3.73
CA ALA A 261 -7.26 0.81 -2.48
C ALA A 261 -6.66 0.01 -1.32
N MET A 262 -6.24 -1.23 -1.57
CA MET A 262 -5.49 -2.05 -0.61
C MET A 262 -4.14 -1.41 -0.24
N SER A 263 -3.42 -0.88 -1.23
CA SER A 263 -2.17 -0.15 -1.00
C SER A 263 -2.40 1.13 -0.21
N ALA A 264 -3.45 1.90 -0.51
CA ALA A 264 -3.83 3.11 0.21
C ALA A 264 -4.23 2.82 1.67
N SER A 265 -5.01 1.77 1.89
CA SER A 265 -5.39 1.34 3.24
C SER A 265 -4.17 0.85 4.03
N SER A 266 -3.27 0.10 3.39
CA SER A 266 -2.01 -0.34 4.00
C SER A 266 -1.10 0.83 4.33
N ALA A 267 -0.98 1.82 3.44
CA ALA A 267 -0.24 3.05 3.68
C ALA A 267 -0.78 3.83 4.88
N LEU A 268 -2.11 3.92 4.99
CA LEU A 268 -2.77 4.59 6.10
C LEU A 268 -2.56 3.85 7.43
N ILE A 269 -2.66 2.51 7.44
CA ILE A 269 -2.35 1.71 8.64
C ILE A 269 -0.89 1.93 9.08
N VAL A 270 0.04 1.94 8.13
CA VAL A 270 1.46 2.16 8.41
C VAL A 270 1.71 3.56 8.99
N THR A 271 1.03 4.59 8.45
CA THR A 271 1.17 5.97 8.95
C THR A 271 0.47 6.21 10.28
N LEU A 272 -0.69 5.61 10.53
CA LEU A 272 -1.43 5.79 11.78
C LEU A 272 -0.91 4.92 12.94
N PHE A 273 -0.40 3.71 12.67
CA PHE A 273 -0.10 2.75 13.74
C PHE A 273 1.35 2.29 13.81
N PHE A 274 2.12 2.37 12.71
CA PHE A 274 3.49 1.84 12.64
C PHE A 274 4.57 2.91 12.40
N GLY A 275 4.31 4.19 12.73
CA GLY A 275 5.32 5.24 12.66
C GLY A 275 5.67 5.66 11.24
N GLY A 276 4.82 5.41 10.24
CA GLY A 276 5.01 5.87 8.86
C GLY A 276 6.43 5.61 8.33
N PHE A 277 7.11 6.69 7.97
CA PHE A 277 8.47 6.68 7.44
C PHE A 277 9.60 6.64 8.51
N GLN A 278 9.27 6.68 9.80
CA GLN A 278 10.27 6.66 10.87
C GLN A 278 10.88 5.27 11.06
N LEU A 279 12.16 5.27 11.44
CA LEU A 279 12.84 4.07 11.90
C LEU A 279 12.60 3.90 13.41
N PRO A 280 12.49 2.65 13.93
CA PRO A 280 12.41 2.44 15.37
C PRO A 280 13.57 3.15 16.07
N TYR A 281 13.27 3.88 17.16
CA TYR A 281 14.23 4.59 18.01
C TYR A 281 14.98 5.77 17.36
N LEU A 282 14.74 6.09 16.09
CA LEU A 282 15.47 7.13 15.36
C LEU A 282 14.52 8.19 14.81
N ASN A 283 14.57 9.36 15.45
CA ASN A 283 13.92 10.59 14.97
C ASN A 283 14.69 11.19 13.80
N THR A 284 14.02 12.02 13.00
CA THR A 284 14.62 12.70 11.83
C THR A 284 15.90 13.47 12.20
N GLN A 285 15.89 14.18 13.32
CA GLN A 285 17.07 14.92 13.81
C GLN A 285 18.23 13.98 14.16
N THR A 286 17.95 12.88 14.86
CA THR A 286 18.97 11.87 15.17
C THR A 286 19.48 11.19 13.89
N LEU A 287 18.62 10.97 12.90
CA LEU A 287 19.02 10.41 11.60
C LEU A 287 19.99 11.33 10.86
N HIS A 288 19.79 12.64 10.89
CA HIS A 288 20.73 13.57 10.27
C HIS A 288 22.12 13.49 10.91
N VAL A 289 22.20 13.38 12.23
CA VAL A 289 23.48 13.28 12.96
C VAL A 289 24.15 11.93 12.73
N THR A 290 23.38 10.84 12.76
CA THR A 290 23.91 9.47 12.61
C THR A 290 24.10 9.05 11.14
N MET A 291 23.75 9.91 10.17
CA MET A 291 23.78 9.57 8.75
C MET A 291 25.13 9.06 8.23
N PRO A 292 26.30 9.64 8.61
CA PRO A 292 27.60 9.09 8.18
C PRO A 292 27.82 7.65 8.65
N LEU A 293 27.39 7.33 9.87
CA LEU A 293 27.49 5.98 10.43
C LEU A 293 26.55 5.02 9.69
N ILE A 294 25.32 5.45 9.39
CA ILE A 294 24.34 4.65 8.63
C ILE A 294 24.87 4.35 7.24
N LEU A 295 25.47 5.34 6.55
CA LEU A 295 26.11 5.12 5.25
C LEU A 295 27.26 4.11 5.31
N GLY A 296 28.11 4.21 6.32
CA GLY A 296 29.18 3.22 6.55
C GLY A 296 28.62 1.82 6.76
N ALA A 297 27.58 1.69 7.58
CA ALA A 297 26.90 0.42 7.83
C ALA A 297 26.23 -0.14 6.58
N LEU A 298 25.53 0.68 5.79
CA LEU A 298 24.91 0.28 4.52
C LEU A 298 25.96 -0.11 3.48
N GLY A 299 27.10 0.58 3.45
CA GLY A 299 28.24 0.25 2.59
C GLY A 299 28.84 -1.13 2.85
N ILE A 300 28.62 -1.71 4.03
CA ILE A 300 29.04 -3.07 4.38
C ILE A 300 27.86 -4.05 4.24
N ALA A 301 26.69 -3.69 4.76
CA ALA A 301 25.52 -4.56 4.81
C ALA A 301 24.96 -4.90 3.43
N VAL A 302 24.88 -3.92 2.51
CA VAL A 302 24.32 -4.13 1.18
C VAL A 302 25.22 -5.06 0.34
N PRO A 303 26.55 -4.89 0.27
CA PRO A 303 27.43 -5.85 -0.39
C PRO A 303 27.39 -7.25 0.23
N LEU A 304 27.40 -7.36 1.57
CA LEU A 304 27.30 -8.67 2.24
C LEU A 304 25.97 -9.37 1.91
N GLY A 305 24.84 -8.67 2.04
CA GLY A 305 23.53 -9.20 1.69
C GLY A 305 23.44 -9.60 0.23
N SER A 306 24.01 -8.80 -0.66
CA SER A 306 24.08 -9.12 -2.10
C SER A 306 24.92 -10.36 -2.38
N PHE A 307 26.04 -10.55 -1.68
CA PHE A 307 26.89 -11.73 -1.83
C PHE A 307 26.14 -13.01 -1.43
N TYR A 308 25.45 -12.99 -0.29
CA TYR A 308 24.59 -14.10 0.13
C TYR A 308 23.44 -14.33 -0.85
N GLY A 309 22.80 -13.26 -1.33
CA GLY A 309 21.72 -13.32 -2.32
C GLY A 309 22.18 -13.94 -3.64
N ILE A 310 23.32 -13.52 -4.19
CA ILE A 310 23.91 -14.09 -5.41
C ILE A 310 24.25 -15.56 -5.19
N ARG A 311 24.84 -15.92 -4.04
CA ARG A 311 25.16 -17.31 -3.71
C ARG A 311 23.88 -18.16 -3.64
N TRP A 312 22.82 -17.63 -3.06
CA TRP A 312 21.52 -18.28 -2.98
C TRP A 312 20.88 -18.47 -4.37
N ILE A 313 20.87 -17.42 -5.20
CA ILE A 313 20.36 -17.45 -6.59
C ILE A 313 21.11 -18.51 -7.41
N ARG A 314 22.45 -18.48 -7.37
CA ARG A 314 23.30 -19.43 -8.12
C ARG A 314 23.23 -20.86 -7.60
N LYS A 315 22.78 -21.09 -6.36
CA LYS A 315 22.59 -22.42 -5.79
C LYS A 315 21.26 -23.02 -6.22
N HIS A 316 20.17 -22.25 -6.13
CA HIS A 316 18.81 -22.76 -6.33
C HIS A 316 18.34 -22.70 -7.79
N ASN A 317 18.97 -21.90 -8.64
CA ASN A 317 18.55 -21.73 -10.03
C ASN A 317 19.48 -22.43 -11.04
N ARG A 318 20.04 -23.59 -10.69
CA ARG A 318 20.85 -24.41 -11.61
C ARG A 318 19.97 -25.44 -12.32
N TRP A 319 19.94 -25.36 -13.64
CA TRP A 319 19.24 -26.32 -14.50
C TRP A 319 20.22 -27.19 -15.28
N ALA A 320 19.81 -28.44 -15.56
CA ALA A 320 20.66 -29.48 -16.14
C ALA A 320 21.28 -29.14 -17.50
N LEU A 321 20.65 -28.27 -18.29
CA LEU A 321 21.14 -27.84 -19.60
C LEU A 321 21.98 -26.54 -19.46
N PRO A 322 23.27 -26.53 -19.86
CA PRO A 322 24.14 -25.35 -19.73
C PRO A 322 23.63 -24.12 -20.49
N ASN A 323 23.02 -24.31 -21.66
CA ASN A 323 22.55 -23.24 -22.55
C ASN A 323 21.07 -22.85 -22.37
N ASP A 324 20.42 -23.25 -21.27
CA ASP A 324 19.03 -22.84 -20.99
C ASP A 324 18.96 -21.33 -20.65
N CYS A 325 17.92 -20.66 -21.15
CA CYS A 325 17.58 -19.27 -20.84
C CYS A 325 17.53 -18.99 -19.33
N ARG A 326 17.19 -19.99 -18.50
CA ARG A 326 17.15 -19.92 -17.02
C ARG A 326 18.51 -19.66 -16.39
N ASN A 327 19.54 -20.38 -16.85
CA ASN A 327 20.90 -20.25 -16.34
C ASN A 327 21.48 -18.89 -16.76
N ARG A 328 21.15 -18.43 -17.98
CA ARG A 328 21.53 -17.10 -18.48
C ARG A 328 20.88 -15.98 -17.68
N GLU A 329 19.60 -16.12 -17.34
CA GLU A 329 18.88 -15.17 -16.48
C GLU A 329 19.51 -15.08 -15.08
N SER A 330 19.83 -16.23 -14.46
CA SER A 330 20.50 -16.26 -13.15
C SER A 330 21.85 -15.56 -13.17
N ALA A 331 22.64 -15.73 -14.24
CA ALA A 331 23.92 -15.06 -14.41
C ALA A 331 23.74 -13.55 -14.63
N TRP A 332 22.78 -13.17 -15.48
CA TRP A 332 22.46 -11.77 -15.77
C TRP A 332 21.99 -11.01 -14.52
N LEU A 333 21.05 -11.58 -13.76
CA LEU A 333 20.60 -11.00 -12.47
C LEU A 333 21.75 -10.86 -11.47
N SER A 334 22.61 -11.88 -11.36
CA SER A 334 23.78 -11.81 -10.49
C SER A 334 24.72 -10.66 -10.89
N ASN A 335 24.97 -10.49 -12.19
CA ASN A 335 25.86 -9.46 -12.70
C ASN A 335 25.28 -8.05 -12.50
N ILE A 336 23.96 -7.88 -12.67
CA ILE A 336 23.28 -6.62 -12.37
C ILE A 336 23.40 -6.28 -10.89
N ILE A 337 23.15 -7.24 -9.99
CA ILE A 337 23.29 -7.02 -8.55
C ILE A 337 24.72 -6.60 -8.22
N ILE A 338 25.73 -7.27 -8.79
CA ILE A 338 27.15 -6.89 -8.58
C ILE A 338 27.42 -5.49 -9.10
N GLY A 339 26.93 -5.15 -10.31
CA GLY A 339 27.09 -3.81 -10.89
C GLY A 339 26.46 -2.71 -10.05
N LEU A 340 25.22 -2.91 -9.59
CA LEU A 340 24.52 -2.00 -8.69
C LEU A 340 25.25 -1.84 -7.35
N ASN A 341 25.80 -2.92 -6.80
CA ASN A 341 26.62 -2.86 -5.59
C ASN A 341 27.91 -2.08 -5.81
N GLY A 342 28.56 -2.25 -6.97
CA GLY A 342 29.76 -1.50 -7.33
C GLY A 342 29.47 0.01 -7.43
N ILE A 343 28.36 0.38 -8.07
CA ILE A 343 27.91 1.79 -8.17
C ILE A 343 27.58 2.35 -6.78
N LEU A 344 26.85 1.60 -5.96
CA LEU A 344 26.49 2.02 -4.61
C LEU A 344 27.72 2.17 -3.71
N ALA A 345 28.65 1.22 -3.76
CA ALA A 345 29.90 1.29 -3.00
C ALA A 345 30.78 2.46 -3.46
N ALA A 346 30.87 2.73 -4.77
CA ALA A 346 31.58 3.89 -5.30
C ALA A 346 30.93 5.21 -4.88
N GLY A 347 29.59 5.28 -4.89
CA GLY A 347 28.83 6.44 -4.43
C GLY A 347 29.03 6.70 -2.93
N ILE A 348 28.95 5.67 -2.09
CA ILE A 348 29.22 5.78 -0.65
C ILE A 348 30.67 6.19 -0.41
N GLY A 349 31.63 5.57 -1.11
CA GLY A 349 33.05 5.92 -1.02
C GLY A 349 33.33 7.37 -1.39
N TYR A 350 32.69 7.87 -2.45
CA TYR A 350 32.78 9.28 -2.85
C TYR A 350 32.24 10.22 -1.76
N VAL A 351 31.08 9.90 -1.18
CA VAL A 351 30.46 10.69 -0.09
C VAL A 351 31.35 10.70 1.16
N TRP A 352 32.04 9.59 1.46
CA TRP A 352 33.00 9.52 2.57
C TRP A 352 34.24 10.39 2.37
N ILE A 353 34.67 10.61 1.11
CA ILE A 353 35.84 11.45 0.80
C ILE A 353 35.48 12.94 0.77
N VAL A 354 34.35 13.29 0.15
CA VAL A 354 33.93 14.69 -0.05
C VAL A 354 33.22 15.27 1.17
N GLY A 355 32.68 14.41 2.03
CA GLY A 355 31.86 14.81 3.17
C GLY A 355 30.42 15.12 2.76
N LEU A 356 29.52 15.08 3.75
CA LEU A 356 28.10 15.34 3.57
C LEU A 356 27.80 16.82 3.79
N SER A 357 27.24 17.50 2.78
CA SER A 357 26.60 18.80 2.97
C SER A 357 25.27 18.65 3.72
N SER A 358 24.75 19.75 4.27
CA SER A 358 23.45 19.77 4.94
C SER A 358 22.31 19.31 4.02
N PHE A 359 22.31 19.79 2.78
CA PHE A 359 21.34 19.40 1.76
C PHE A 359 21.45 17.91 1.38
N SER A 360 22.66 17.40 1.15
CA SER A 360 22.87 15.98 0.83
C SER A 360 22.41 15.07 1.97
N THR A 361 22.62 15.49 3.22
CA THR A 361 22.16 14.75 4.40
C THR A 361 20.62 14.70 4.44
N GLN A 362 19.94 15.81 4.15
CA GLN A 362 18.48 15.84 4.10
C GLN A 362 17.90 14.93 3.01
N MET A 363 18.46 15.00 1.80
CA MET A 363 18.05 14.14 0.67
C MET A 363 18.23 12.66 0.98
N LEU A 364 19.34 12.30 1.61
CA LEU A 364 19.63 10.92 1.97
C LEU A 364 18.74 10.42 3.11
N THR A 365 18.45 11.26 4.11
CA THR A 365 17.46 10.94 5.15
C THR A 365 16.09 10.70 4.53
N ALA A 366 15.65 11.56 3.62
CA ALA A 366 14.39 11.40 2.92
C ALA A 366 14.36 10.09 2.11
N LEU A 367 15.43 9.74 1.41
CA LEU A 367 15.53 8.47 0.68
C LEU A 367 15.43 7.26 1.60
N LEU A 368 16.12 7.27 2.75
CA LEU A 368 16.05 6.19 3.73
C LEU A 368 14.64 6.05 4.33
N GLN A 369 13.98 7.18 4.58
CA GLN A 369 12.60 7.26 5.06
C GLN A 369 11.62 6.70 4.03
N VAL A 370 11.77 7.06 2.75
CA VAL A 370 10.99 6.53 1.63
C VAL A 370 11.16 5.01 1.52
N VAL A 371 12.39 4.49 1.64
CA VAL A 371 12.65 3.04 1.63
C VAL A 371 12.01 2.36 2.85
N THR A 372 12.09 2.97 4.03
CA THR A 372 11.48 2.44 5.26
C THR A 372 9.97 2.37 5.14
N PHE A 373 9.34 3.44 4.63
CA PHE A 373 7.91 3.47 4.34
C PHE A 373 7.53 2.39 3.32
N ALA A 374 8.28 2.25 2.23
CA ALA A 374 8.04 1.24 1.21
C ALA A 374 8.12 -0.20 1.77
N LEU A 375 9.09 -0.49 2.64
CA LEU A 375 9.23 -1.80 3.29
C LEU A 375 8.05 -2.09 4.21
N LYS A 376 7.62 -1.13 5.02
CA LYS A 376 6.44 -1.28 5.89
C LYS A 376 5.16 -1.42 5.09
N LEU A 377 5.00 -0.64 4.01
CA LEU A 377 3.88 -0.75 3.08
C LEU A 377 3.80 -2.15 2.45
N LEU A 378 4.92 -2.67 1.96
CA LEU A 378 4.99 -4.03 1.40
C LEU A 378 4.72 -5.10 2.46
N ALA A 379 5.20 -4.91 3.69
CA ALA A 379 4.92 -5.81 4.80
C ALA A 379 3.41 -5.83 5.14
N MET A 380 2.76 -4.67 5.21
CA MET A 380 1.33 -4.59 5.47
C MET A 380 0.51 -5.19 4.32
N ASN A 381 0.88 -4.88 3.08
CA ASN A 381 0.27 -5.51 1.91
C ASN A 381 0.45 -7.05 1.90
N PHE A 382 1.60 -7.56 2.37
CA PHE A 382 1.82 -8.99 2.54
C PHE A 382 0.88 -9.58 3.60
N VAL A 383 0.62 -8.87 4.70
CA VAL A 383 -0.40 -9.27 5.69
C VAL A 383 -1.77 -9.38 5.03
N PHE A 384 -2.14 -8.45 4.13
CA PHE A 384 -3.39 -8.56 3.38
C PHE A 384 -3.51 -9.86 2.58
N VAL A 385 -2.44 -10.20 1.86
CA VAL A 385 -2.36 -11.45 1.08
C VAL A 385 -2.38 -12.67 2.01
N TRP A 386 -1.68 -12.63 3.14
CA TRP A 386 -1.58 -13.75 4.05
C TRP A 386 -2.91 -14.07 4.73
N VAL A 387 -3.63 -13.04 5.20
CA VAL A 387 -4.95 -13.20 5.84
C VAL A 387 -5.96 -13.85 4.90
N ARG A 388 -5.93 -13.48 3.62
CA ARG A 388 -6.77 -14.07 2.56
C ARG A 388 -6.67 -15.59 2.46
N TRP A 389 -5.48 -16.16 2.67
CA TRP A 389 -5.24 -17.60 2.54
C TRP A 389 -5.29 -18.36 3.86
N THR A 390 -5.52 -17.67 4.99
CA THR A 390 -5.58 -18.28 6.32
C THR A 390 -6.99 -18.32 6.90
N LEU A 391 -7.78 -17.27 6.68
CA LEU A 391 -9.13 -17.18 7.23
C LEU A 391 -10.18 -17.76 6.27
N PRO A 392 -11.19 -18.46 6.80
CA PRO A 392 -12.34 -18.88 6.00
C PRO A 392 -13.18 -17.67 5.58
N ARG A 393 -13.92 -17.82 4.48
CA ARG A 393 -14.83 -16.80 3.98
C ARG A 393 -16.04 -16.61 4.91
N PHE A 394 -16.40 -15.36 5.20
CA PHE A 394 -17.58 -15.04 6.02
C PHE A 394 -18.86 -14.95 5.19
N ARG A 395 -19.99 -15.33 5.79
CA ARG A 395 -21.31 -15.07 5.21
C ARG A 395 -21.70 -13.60 5.42
N TYR A 396 -22.52 -13.06 4.52
CA TYR A 396 -23.06 -11.69 4.59
C TYR A 396 -23.60 -11.31 5.97
N ASP A 397 -24.47 -12.15 6.55
CA ASP A 397 -25.11 -11.87 7.84
C ASP A 397 -24.10 -11.77 9.00
N GLN A 398 -23.10 -12.66 9.02
CA GLN A 398 -22.07 -12.69 10.04
C GLN A 398 -21.18 -11.45 9.98
N LEU A 399 -20.86 -11.03 8.75
CA LEU A 399 -20.04 -9.86 8.48
C LEU A 399 -20.78 -8.57 8.92
N GLN A 400 -22.06 -8.43 8.56
CA GLN A 400 -22.87 -7.31 9.04
C GLN A 400 -23.03 -7.29 10.55
N MET A 401 -23.20 -8.46 11.19
CA MET A 401 -23.22 -8.56 12.65
C MET A 401 -21.88 -8.15 13.29
N LEU A 402 -20.75 -8.51 12.69
CA LEU A 402 -19.43 -8.11 13.18
C LEU A 402 -19.27 -6.59 13.16
N GLY A 403 -19.60 -5.93 12.05
CA GLY A 403 -19.54 -4.47 11.93
C GLY A 403 -20.43 -3.75 12.95
N TRP A 404 -21.72 -4.08 12.98
CA TRP A 404 -22.71 -3.35 13.78
C TRP A 404 -22.75 -3.72 15.26
N LYS A 405 -22.62 -5.00 15.60
CA LYS A 405 -22.80 -5.47 16.99
C LYS A 405 -21.49 -5.56 17.77
N VAL A 406 -20.35 -5.63 17.09
CA VAL A 406 -19.05 -5.83 17.74
C VAL A 406 -18.12 -4.64 17.51
N LEU A 407 -17.77 -4.32 16.27
CA LEU A 407 -16.75 -3.32 15.97
C LEU A 407 -17.18 -1.90 16.37
N MET A 408 -18.42 -1.48 16.04
CA MET A 408 -18.89 -0.14 16.40
C MET A 408 -18.97 0.09 17.92
N PRO A 409 -19.62 -0.77 18.73
CA PRO A 409 -19.63 -0.60 20.18
C PRO A 409 -18.23 -0.61 20.80
N LEU A 410 -17.32 -1.46 20.30
CA LEU A 410 -15.93 -1.49 20.77
C LEU A 410 -15.17 -0.20 20.41
N ALA A 411 -15.40 0.37 19.22
CA ALA A 411 -14.78 1.63 18.83
C ALA A 411 -15.25 2.78 19.74
N LEU A 412 -16.56 2.85 20.03
CA LEU A 412 -17.13 3.84 20.96
C LEU A 412 -16.57 3.69 22.37
N ALA A 413 -16.51 2.45 22.88
CA ALA A 413 -15.90 2.17 24.18
C ALA A 413 -14.43 2.61 24.21
N ASN A 414 -13.68 2.36 23.12
CA ASN A 414 -12.28 2.78 23.02
C ASN A 414 -12.11 4.30 23.08
N ILE A 415 -13.00 5.06 22.43
CA ILE A 415 -12.99 6.53 22.50
C ILE A 415 -13.18 6.99 23.95
N ILE A 416 -14.17 6.44 24.67
CA ILE A 416 -14.46 6.82 26.07
C ILE A 416 -13.27 6.52 26.98
N VAL A 417 -12.68 5.33 26.86
CA VAL A 417 -11.51 4.93 27.64
C VAL A 417 -10.33 5.85 27.35
N THR A 418 -10.08 6.12 26.06
CA THR A 418 -8.99 7.00 25.62
C THR A 418 -9.15 8.41 26.17
N ALA A 419 -10.34 9.00 26.02
CA ALA A 419 -10.65 10.32 26.55
C ALA A 419 -10.47 10.39 28.08
N SER A 420 -10.92 9.36 28.80
CA SER A 420 -10.77 9.28 30.26
C SER A 420 -9.30 9.23 30.67
N VAL A 421 -8.47 8.43 29.98
CA VAL A 421 -7.04 8.31 30.27
C VAL A 421 -6.30 9.63 30.01
N ILE A 422 -6.64 10.34 28.93
CA ILE A 422 -6.05 11.64 28.59
C ILE A 422 -6.36 12.67 29.67
N VAL A 423 -7.63 12.78 30.07
CA VAL A 423 -8.06 13.70 31.14
C VAL A 423 -7.38 13.37 32.47
N LEU A 424 -7.23 12.08 32.82
CA LEU A 424 -6.53 11.66 34.05
C LEU A 424 -5.03 11.96 34.02
N ARG A 425 -4.40 12.01 32.84
CA ARG A 425 -2.99 12.38 32.68
C ARG A 425 -2.75 13.89 32.69
N GLY A 426 -3.81 14.71 32.69
CA GLY A 426 -3.71 16.17 32.74
C GLY A 426 -3.15 16.79 31.46
N ALA A 427 -3.37 16.14 30.32
CA ALA A 427 -3.00 16.65 29.00
C ALA A 427 -4.13 17.49 28.38
#